data_AF-S4NK07-F1
#
_entry.id   AF-S4NK07-F1
#
_cell.length_a   1.000
_cell.length_b   1.000
_cell.length_c   1.000
_cell.angle_alpha   90.00
_cell.angle_beta   90.00
_cell.angle_gamma   90.00
#
_symmetry.space_group_name_H-M   'P 1'
#
loop_
_entity.id
_entity.type
_entity.pdbx_description
1 polymer ?
#
loop_
_entity_poly.entity_id
_entity_poly.type
_entity_poly.pdbx_seq_one_letter_code
_entity_poly.pdbx_strand_id
1 'polypeptide(L)'
;MNIKLIAAIITISMALVFYTIGVFSERKAGSLKLKQILFFGLGLVFDTTGTTIMSSIASSSTAATPELHLVTGAAAIALMAFHFLWAAYVLWLGSSKSKTNFHKFSLMVWIFWLIPYVAGLVMGMTS
;
A
#
# COMPACT_ATOMS: atom_id res chain seq x y z
N MET A 1 -19.11 12.20 -12.73
CA MET A 1 -17.95 11.83 -11.88
C MET A 1 -16.78 12.74 -12.21
N ASN A 2 -16.11 13.30 -11.20
CA ASN A 2 -14.94 14.15 -11.39
C ASN A 2 -13.76 13.30 -11.89
N ILE A 3 -13.05 13.74 -12.93
CA ILE A 3 -11.88 13.04 -13.50
C ILE A 3 -10.83 12.71 -12.42
N LYS A 4 -10.70 13.57 -11.41
CA LYS A 4 -9.81 13.37 -10.26
C LYS A 4 -10.22 12.16 -9.40
N LEU A 5 -11.52 11.96 -9.19
CA LEU A 5 -12.04 10.84 -8.41
C LEU A 5 -11.80 9.50 -9.13
N ILE A 6 -12.00 9.47 -10.45
CA ILE A 6 -11.69 8.30 -11.28
C ILE A 6 -10.20 7.97 -11.19
N ALA A 7 -9.35 8.97 -11.36
CA ALA A 7 -7.90 8.79 -11.25
C ALA A 7 -7.48 8.29 -9.86
N ALA A 8 -8.08 8.81 -8.79
CA ALA A 8 -7.83 8.36 -7.42
C ALA A 8 -8.20 6.88 -7.22
N ILE A 9 -9.39 6.46 -7.66
CA ILE A 9 -9.85 5.07 -7.54
C ILE A 9 -8.95 4.12 -8.33
N ILE A 10 -8.58 4.50 -9.56
CA ILE A 10 -7.70 3.70 -10.41
C ILE A 10 -6.32 3.55 -9.75
N THR A 11 -5.72 4.66 -9.27
CA THR A 11 -4.39 4.64 -8.64
C THR A 11 -4.36 3.83 -7.36
N ILE A 12 -5.32 4.00 -6.44
CA ILE A 12 -5.44 3.20 -5.21
C ILE A 12 -5.69 1.71 -5.52
N SER A 13 -6.53 1.39 -6.51
CA SER A 13 -6.76 -0.01 -6.91
C SER A 13 -5.50 -0.64 -7.50
N MET A 14 -4.74 0.14 -8.26
CA MET A 14 -3.48 -0.30 -8.83
C MET A 14 -2.40 -0.50 -7.76
N ALA A 15 -2.42 0.31 -6.68
CA ALA A 15 -1.60 0.09 -5.49
C ALA A 15 -1.91 -1.26 -4.84
N LEU A 16 -3.19 -1.58 -4.62
CA LEU A 16 -3.62 -2.88 -4.09
C LEU A 16 -3.12 -4.04 -4.95
N VAL A 17 -3.26 -3.94 -6.28
CA VAL A 17 -2.82 -4.99 -7.22
C VAL A 17 -1.32 -5.19 -7.14
N PHE A 18 -0.52 -4.14 -7.27
CA PHE A 18 0.94 -4.26 -7.23
C PHE A 18 1.44 -4.74 -5.88
N TYR A 19 0.86 -4.24 -4.79
CA TYR A 19 1.28 -4.64 -3.46
C TYR A 19 0.96 -6.12 -3.19
N THR A 20 -0.24 -6.57 -3.57
CA THR A 20 -0.64 -7.98 -3.46
C THR A 20 0.25 -8.88 -4.33
N ILE A 21 0.56 -8.49 -5.57
CA ILE A 21 1.50 -9.24 -6.41
C ILE A 21 2.88 -9.33 -5.76
N GLY A 22 3.38 -8.24 -5.17
CA GLY A 22 4.64 -8.23 -4.42
C GLY A 22 4.68 -9.29 -3.33
N VAL A 23 3.66 -9.29 -2.45
CA VAL A 23 3.58 -10.18 -1.28
C VAL A 23 3.39 -11.65 -1.68
N PHE A 24 2.45 -11.92 -2.59
CA PHE A 24 2.13 -13.30 -2.98
C PHE A 24 3.16 -13.90 -3.95
N SER A 25 3.77 -13.08 -4.81
CA SER A 25 4.89 -13.55 -5.65
C SER A 25 6.12 -13.88 -4.82
N GLU A 26 6.36 -13.15 -3.73
CA GLU A 26 7.41 -13.47 -2.76
C GLU A 26 7.16 -14.84 -2.11
N ARG A 27 5.94 -15.05 -1.60
CA ARG A 27 5.53 -16.32 -0.99
C ARG A 27 5.68 -17.49 -1.96
N LYS A 28 5.32 -17.30 -3.23
CA LYS A 28 5.46 -18.32 -4.28
C LYS A 28 6.93 -18.58 -4.64
N ALA A 29 7.77 -17.54 -4.65
CA ALA A 29 9.19 -17.65 -4.95
C ALA A 29 10.02 -18.25 -3.80
N GLY A 30 9.46 -18.28 -2.58
CA GLY A 30 10.12 -18.79 -1.37
C GLY A 30 11.34 -17.96 -0.92
N SER A 31 11.63 -16.86 -1.60
CA SER A 31 12.77 -15.98 -1.33
C SER A 31 12.51 -14.58 -1.87
N LEU A 32 12.94 -13.58 -1.12
CA LEU A 32 12.92 -12.19 -1.56
C LEU A 32 13.89 -11.95 -2.72
N LYS A 33 13.39 -11.45 -3.85
CA LYS A 33 14.19 -11.04 -5.02
C LYS A 33 13.88 -9.59 -5.39
N LEU A 34 14.71 -9.02 -6.28
CA LEU A 34 14.57 -7.63 -6.74
C LEU A 34 13.19 -7.33 -7.36
N LYS A 35 12.58 -8.31 -8.04
CA LYS A 35 11.25 -8.14 -8.66
C LYS A 35 10.17 -7.79 -7.63
N GLN A 36 10.20 -8.41 -6.45
CA GLN A 36 9.24 -8.12 -5.38
C GLN A 36 9.39 -6.69 -4.86
N ILE A 37 10.64 -6.22 -4.71
CA ILE A 37 10.94 -4.85 -4.29
C ILE A 37 10.38 -3.85 -5.29
N LEU A 38 10.54 -4.11 -6.60
CA LEU A 38 9.94 -3.25 -7.64
C LEU A 38 8.42 -3.18 -7.50
N PHE A 39 7.75 -4.30 -7.24
CA PHE A 39 6.29 -4.31 -7.00
C PHE A 39 5.90 -3.55 -5.72
N PHE A 40 6.66 -3.67 -4.63
CA PHE A 40 6.43 -2.90 -3.41
C PHE A 40 6.61 -1.39 -3.65
N GLY A 41 7.65 -1.00 -4.40
CA GLY A 41 7.89 0.39 -4.75
C GLY A 41 6.80 0.98 -5.64
N LEU A 42 6.36 0.23 -6.66
CA LEU A 42 5.21 0.63 -7.49
C LEU A 42 3.95 0.78 -6.65
N GLY A 43 3.64 -0.21 -5.81
CA GLY A 43 2.51 -0.14 -4.87
C GLY A 43 2.54 1.13 -4.03
N LEU A 44 3.69 1.47 -3.44
CA LEU A 44 3.86 2.66 -2.60
C LEU A 44 3.64 3.96 -3.38
N VAL A 45 4.18 4.05 -4.61
CA VAL A 45 3.99 5.23 -5.47
C VAL A 45 2.52 5.42 -5.82
N PHE A 46 1.83 4.34 -6.19
CA PHE A 46 0.40 4.40 -6.51
C PHE A 46 -0.45 4.74 -5.28
N ASP A 47 -0.14 4.17 -4.11
CA ASP A 47 -0.87 4.41 -2.85
C ASP A 47 -0.73 5.87 -2.39
N THR A 48 0.50 6.37 -2.40
CA THR A 48 0.81 7.77 -2.07
C THR A 48 0.12 8.73 -3.05
N THR A 49 0.16 8.42 -4.34
CA THR A 49 -0.49 9.24 -5.38
C THR A 49 -2.00 9.25 -5.20
N GLY A 50 -2.63 8.09 -5.05
CA GLY A 50 -4.07 7.99 -4.89
C GLY A 50 -4.56 8.65 -3.60
N THR A 51 -3.85 8.45 -2.49
CA THR A 51 -4.15 9.12 -1.20
C THR A 51 -4.00 10.64 -1.31
N THR A 52 -2.97 11.13 -2.00
CA THR A 52 -2.79 12.58 -2.20
C THR A 52 -3.91 13.20 -3.04
N ILE A 53 -4.34 12.50 -4.10
CA ILE A 53 -5.47 12.94 -4.92
C ILE A 53 -6.77 12.91 -4.10
N MET A 54 -7.02 11.86 -3.32
CA MET A 54 -8.19 11.79 -2.43
C MET A 54 -8.20 12.90 -1.39
N SER A 55 -7.06 13.17 -0.74
CA SER A 55 -6.93 14.27 0.22
C SER A 55 -7.18 15.63 -0.44
N SER A 56 -6.68 15.85 -1.66
CA SER A 56 -6.97 17.09 -2.41
C SER A 56 -8.45 17.24 -2.73
N ILE A 57 -9.15 16.14 -3.04
CA ILE A 57 -10.60 16.14 -3.27
C ILE A 57 -11.32 16.44 -1.95
N ALA A 58 -10.95 15.78 -0.85
CA ALA A 58 -11.54 15.97 0.47
C ALA A 58 -11.42 17.42 0.96
N SER A 59 -10.24 18.04 0.83
CA SER A 59 -10.01 19.44 1.19
C SER A 59 -10.81 20.44 0.34
N SER A 60 -11.23 20.04 -0.86
CA SER A 60 -12.10 20.86 -1.73
C SER A 60 -13.59 20.61 -1.51
N SER A 61 -13.95 19.59 -0.73
CA SER A 61 -15.32 19.23 -0.40
C SER A 61 -15.71 19.73 0.99
N THR A 62 -16.97 20.13 1.16
CA THR A 62 -17.51 20.56 2.48
C THR A 62 -17.83 19.38 3.40
N ALA A 63 -17.64 18.14 2.92
CA ALA A 63 -17.87 16.92 3.68
C ALA A 63 -16.68 16.63 4.60
N ALA A 64 -16.95 16.41 5.88
CA ALA A 64 -15.93 16.02 6.84
C ALA A 64 -15.41 14.62 6.49
N THR A 65 -14.12 14.51 6.15
CA THR A 65 -13.46 13.21 6.10
C THR A 65 -13.17 12.77 7.54
N PRO A 66 -13.53 11.54 7.94
CA PRO A 66 -13.26 11.07 9.29
C PRO A 66 -11.75 11.09 9.58
N GLU A 67 -11.34 11.79 10.65
CA GLU A 67 -9.92 11.93 11.03
C GLU A 67 -9.24 10.56 11.17
N LEU A 68 -9.97 9.55 11.64
CA LEU A 68 -9.48 8.17 11.77
C LEU A 68 -9.03 7.57 10.43
N HIS A 69 -9.72 7.84 9.32
CA HIS A 69 -9.29 7.36 8.02
C HIS A 69 -8.03 8.07 7.53
N LEU A 70 -7.93 9.37 7.78
CA LEU A 70 -6.76 10.15 7.40
C LEU A 70 -5.49 9.65 8.12
N VAL A 71 -5.61 9.38 9.42
CA VAL A 71 -4.53 8.84 10.24
C VAL A 71 -4.17 7.41 9.81
N THR A 72 -5.16 6.54 9.63
CA THR A 72 -4.91 5.14 9.23
C THR A 72 -4.35 5.04 7.82
N GLY A 73 -4.76 5.89 6.88
CA GLY A 73 -4.19 5.98 5.53
C GLY A 73 -2.73 6.43 5.55
N ALA A 74 -2.41 7.48 6.30
CA ALA A 74 -1.03 7.92 6.49
C ALA A 74 -0.15 6.84 7.14
N ALA A 75 -0.69 6.13 8.13
CA ALA A 75 -0.02 5.00 8.76
C ALA A 75 0.23 3.85 7.77
N ALA A 76 -0.70 3.59 6.85
CA ALA A 76 -0.54 2.60 5.77
C ALA A 76 0.64 2.93 4.85
N ILE A 77 0.73 4.18 4.39
CA ILE A 77 1.84 4.64 3.53
C ILE A 77 3.17 4.52 4.27
N ALA A 78 3.23 4.94 5.54
CA ALA A 78 4.44 4.82 6.36
C ALA A 78 4.87 3.35 6.53
N LEU A 79 3.91 2.47 6.75
CA LEU A 79 4.13 1.02 6.91
C LEU A 79 4.57 0.36 5.60
N MET A 80 4.01 0.74 4.45
CA MET A 80 4.50 0.31 3.12
C MET A 80 5.91 0.82 2.82
N ALA A 81 6.21 2.08 3.15
CA ALA A 81 7.53 2.66 2.95
C ALA A 81 8.57 1.94 3.81
N PHE A 82 8.25 1.69 5.08
CA PHE A 82 9.09 0.90 5.97
C PHE A 82 9.32 -0.51 5.41
N HIS A 83 8.26 -1.17 4.94
CA HIS A 83 8.36 -2.50 4.35
C HIS A 83 9.22 -2.54 3.08
N PHE A 84 9.12 -1.53 2.21
CA PHE A 84 9.97 -1.39 1.02
C PHE A 84 11.45 -1.23 1.39
N LEU A 85 11.76 -0.34 2.35
CA LEU A 85 13.13 -0.14 2.82
C LEU A 85 13.69 -1.40 3.50
N TRP A 86 12.88 -2.08 4.30
CA TRP A 86 13.24 -3.34 4.94
C TRP A 86 13.48 -4.44 3.89
N ALA A 87 12.68 -4.49 2.83
CA ALA A 87 12.89 -5.41 1.71
C ALA A 87 14.24 -5.15 1.01
N ALA A 88 14.57 -3.89 0.74
CA ALA A 88 15.86 -3.51 0.17
C ALA A 88 17.03 -3.92 1.08
N TYR A 89 16.91 -3.65 2.38
CA TYR A 89 17.90 -4.05 3.38
C TYR A 89 18.10 -5.58 3.42
N VAL A 90 17.02 -6.36 3.49
CA VAL A 90 17.09 -7.83 3.53
C VAL A 90 17.61 -8.41 2.22
N LEU A 91 17.37 -7.77 1.08
CA LEU A 91 17.92 -8.23 -0.19
C LEU A 91 19.44 -8.04 -0.27
N TRP A 92 19.95 -6.89 0.15
CA TRP A 92 21.37 -6.55 0.04
C TRP A 92 22.22 -7.10 1.19
N LEU A 93 21.77 -6.97 2.43
CA LEU A 93 22.53 -7.35 3.63
C LEU A 93 22.00 -8.62 4.32
N GLY A 94 20.80 -9.07 3.96
CA GLY A 94 20.15 -10.20 4.63
C GLY A 94 20.75 -11.56 4.28
N SER A 95 20.81 -12.43 5.28
CA SER A 95 21.14 -13.85 5.12
C SER A 95 20.09 -14.59 4.29
N SER A 96 20.43 -15.76 3.74
CA SER A 96 19.46 -16.64 3.06
C SER A 96 18.25 -17.01 3.95
N LYS A 97 18.47 -17.11 5.27
CA LYS A 97 17.40 -17.37 6.24
C LYS A 97 16.47 -16.17 6.44
N SER A 98 17.01 -14.95 6.36
CA SER A 98 16.21 -13.71 6.41
C SER A 98 15.36 -13.57 5.14
N LYS A 99 15.94 -13.83 3.97
CA LYS A 99 15.24 -13.75 2.66
C LYS A 99 14.11 -14.77 2.51
N THR A 100 14.23 -15.93 3.13
CA THR A 100 13.22 -17.00 3.11
C THR A 100 12.13 -16.80 4.16
N ASN A 101 12.40 -16.13 5.28
CA ASN A 101 11.38 -15.82 6.29
C ASN A 101 10.63 -14.50 6.06
N PHE A 102 11.12 -13.67 5.13
CA PHE A 102 10.55 -12.35 4.85
C PHE A 102 9.07 -12.39 4.48
N HIS A 103 8.60 -13.46 3.82
CA HIS A 103 7.20 -13.60 3.42
C HIS A 103 6.22 -13.54 4.59
N LYS A 104 6.63 -13.95 5.80
CA LYS A 104 5.78 -13.88 7.01
C LYS A 104 5.58 -12.43 7.44
N PHE A 105 6.66 -11.65 7.36
CA PHE A 105 6.64 -10.22 7.64
C PHE A 105 5.81 -9.48 6.58
N SER A 106 6.06 -9.73 5.30
CA SER A 106 5.29 -9.13 4.20
C SER A 106 3.79 -9.39 4.31
N LEU A 107 3.38 -10.61 4.67
CA LEU A 107 1.97 -10.94 4.83
C LEU A 107 1.32 -10.13 5.98
N MET A 108 2.03 -10.00 7.11
CA MET A 108 1.53 -9.22 8.25
C MET A 108 1.31 -7.75 7.87
N VAL A 109 2.32 -7.14 7.27
CA VAL A 109 2.28 -5.74 6.80
C VAL A 109 1.14 -5.55 5.79
N TRP A 110 0.95 -6.50 4.87
CA TRP A 110 -0.14 -6.47 3.89
C TRP A 110 -1.54 -6.51 4.52
N ILE A 111 -1.75 -7.35 5.53
CA ILE A 111 -3.03 -7.40 6.26
C ILE A 111 -3.31 -6.07 6.97
N PHE A 112 -2.31 -5.48 7.61
CA PHE A 112 -2.47 -4.16 8.27
C PHE A 112 -2.79 -3.05 7.27
N TRP A 113 -2.16 -3.06 6.10
CA TRP A 113 -2.42 -2.09 5.03
C TRP A 113 -3.85 -2.22 4.45
N LEU A 114 -4.44 -3.42 4.47
CA LEU A 114 -5.81 -3.67 4.00
C LEU A 114 -6.87 -2.95 4.85
N ILE A 115 -6.58 -2.67 6.13
CA ILE A 115 -7.52 -2.01 7.05
C ILE A 115 -7.92 -0.61 6.55
N PRO A 116 -6.98 0.34 6.33
CA PRO A 116 -7.32 1.66 5.80
C PRO A 116 -7.91 1.59 4.39
N TYR A 117 -7.46 0.66 3.54
CA TYR A 117 -8.02 0.48 2.20
C TYR A 117 -9.52 0.15 2.24
N VAL A 118 -9.91 -0.84 3.05
CA VAL A 118 -11.32 -1.24 3.18
C VAL A 118 -12.13 -0.14 3.86
N ALA A 119 -11.57 0.50 4.90
CA ALA A 119 -12.22 1.65 5.54
C ALA A 119 -12.54 2.75 4.51
N GLY A 120 -11.56 3.11 3.67
CA GLY A 120 -11.70 4.06 2.57
C GLY A 120 -12.79 3.68 1.57
N LEU A 121 -12.82 2.41 1.17
CA LEU A 121 -13.81 1.88 0.22
C LEU A 121 -15.23 1.97 0.81
N VAL A 122 -15.42 1.51 2.05
CA VAL A 122 -16.73 1.54 2.72
C VAL A 122 -17.25 2.97 2.84
N MET A 123 -16.42 3.92 3.29
CA MET A 123 -16.85 5.32 3.38
C MET A 123 -17.16 5.90 2.01
N GLY A 124 -16.39 5.57 0.97
CA GLY A 124 -16.68 6.02 -0.40
C GLY A 124 -17.99 5.47 -0.97
N MET A 125 -18.48 4.33 -0.48
CA MET A 125 -19.79 3.78 -0.87
C MET A 125 -20.96 4.35 -0.06
N THR A 126 -20.72 4.77 1.18
CA THR A 126 -21.77 5.28 2.09
C THR A 126 -21.91 6.81 2.08
N SER A 127 -21.05 7.53 1.35
CA SER A 127 -21.03 9.00 1.27
C SER A 127 -21.65 9.54 -0.02
#